data_AF-A0A356DCE1-F1
#
_entry.id   AF-A0A356DCE1-F1
#
_cell.length_a   1.000
_cell.length_b   1.000
_cell.length_c   1.000
_cell.angle_alpha   90.00
_cell.angle_beta   90.00
_cell.angle_gamma   90.00
#
_symmetry.space_group_name_H-M   'P 1'
#
loop_
_entity.id
_entity.type
_entity.pdbx_description
1 polymer ?
#
loop_
_entity_poly.entity_id
_entity_poly.type
_entity_poly.pdbx_seq_one_letter_code
_entity_poly.pdbx_strand_id
1 'polypeptide(L)'
;MSVKLSSYVWDGCASAGLKITSVAIMARLADFSNDEGICWPSVPTIARQIGAGESTVRTAIKGLEKAGWLSSEKRRKGNRNTSNIYQLNVGKLASAAMAAIPQPPESDTSNPDASKSVASKSVASKSVPSESSKINRFDPPESGGDPSVTSIHDPLVNTLSSQNSDELSDQPKIDFLNRYPEAVIYSPNYQKWGSADDLKCANWLFGLKCEVFKELGLKAPKEPNFTEWANDVRLMNEIDGHSHKEICQFYKRISQDEFWKKNVQCPKTLRSQWDDLTLRLAGEQKIKVDTVERDEAFTRLIGSRSPAKNRIEEIAVELAGKSGVRRMTDFVGRKAWIGVWQQAAELAAKEVTA
;
A
#
# COMPACT_ATOMS: atom_id res chain seq x y z
N MET A 1 7.18 -12.54 17.19
CA MET A 1 6.15 -11.48 17.13
C MET A 1 5.03 -11.92 18.06
N SER A 2 4.93 -11.30 19.24
CA SER A 2 3.90 -11.66 20.22
C SER A 2 2.67 -10.77 20.04
N VAL A 3 1.59 -11.33 19.49
CA VAL A 3 0.32 -10.61 19.24
C VAL A 3 -0.28 -10.07 20.55
N LYS A 4 0.00 -10.74 21.68
CA LYS A 4 -0.49 -10.34 23.01
C LYS A 4 0.15 -9.04 23.51
N LEU A 5 1.45 -8.85 23.27
CA LEU A 5 2.17 -7.67 23.72
C LEU A 5 1.75 -6.41 22.95
N SER A 6 1.53 -6.53 21.64
CA SER A 6 1.04 -5.40 20.84
C SER A 6 -0.33 -4.90 21.30
N SER A 7 -1.24 -5.79 21.72
CA SER A 7 -2.54 -5.40 22.32
C SER A 7 -2.36 -4.62 23.62
N TYR A 8 -1.58 -5.16 24.57
CA TYR A 8 -1.36 -4.52 25.88
C TYR A 8 -0.67 -3.17 25.79
N VAL A 9 0.15 -2.94 24.75
CA VAL A 9 0.76 -1.64 24.52
C VAL A 9 -0.28 -0.60 24.15
N TRP A 10 -1.21 -0.90 23.25
CA TRP A 10 -2.25 0.05 22.87
C TRP A 10 -3.18 0.36 24.04
N ASP A 11 -3.67 -0.66 24.74
CA ASP A 11 -4.62 -0.50 25.85
C ASP A 11 -3.96 0.14 27.08
N GLY A 12 -2.74 -0.27 27.42
CA GLY A 12 -2.02 0.20 28.60
C GLY A 12 -1.33 1.55 28.42
N CYS A 13 -0.75 1.83 27.24
CA CYS A 13 -0.02 3.09 27.03
C CYS A 13 -0.93 4.27 26.70
N ALA A 14 -2.06 4.05 26.00
CA ALA A 14 -3.04 5.10 25.74
C ALA A 14 -3.67 5.59 27.06
N SER A 15 -4.01 4.65 27.95
CA SER A 15 -4.61 4.93 29.25
C SER A 15 -3.64 5.59 30.24
N ALA A 16 -2.34 5.39 30.06
CA ALA A 16 -1.29 5.99 30.89
C ALA A 16 -0.89 7.42 30.48
N GLY A 17 -1.55 8.03 29.49
CA GLY A 17 -1.28 9.41 29.05
C GLY A 17 0.10 9.59 28.39
N LEU A 18 0.67 8.54 27.81
CA LEU A 18 1.94 8.61 27.10
C LEU A 18 1.81 9.42 25.81
N LYS A 19 2.86 10.17 25.46
CA LYS A 19 2.92 10.88 24.17
C LYS A 19 2.84 9.88 23.02
N ILE A 20 2.16 10.25 21.94
CA ILE A 20 1.97 9.38 20.76
C ILE A 20 3.28 8.77 20.23
N THR A 21 4.38 9.53 20.27
CA THR A 21 5.70 9.05 19.86
C THR A 21 6.21 7.93 20.78
N SER A 22 5.96 8.01 22.08
CA SER A 22 6.33 6.97 23.06
C SER A 22 5.47 5.71 22.87
N VAL A 23 4.17 5.87 22.58
CA VAL A 23 3.26 4.76 22.26
C VAL A 23 3.70 4.06 20.97
N ALA A 24 4.01 4.81 19.92
CA ALA A 24 4.49 4.27 18.64
C ALA A 24 5.82 3.52 18.78
N ILE A 25 6.76 4.04 19.58
CA ILE A 25 8.02 3.33 19.90
C ILE A 25 7.73 2.02 20.63
N MET A 26 6.84 2.06 21.64
CA MET A 26 6.47 0.87 22.40
C MET A 26 5.82 -0.20 21.53
N ALA A 27 4.91 0.20 20.64
CA ALA A 27 4.23 -0.70 19.72
C ALA A 27 5.23 -1.38 18.79
N ARG A 28 6.21 -0.61 18.28
CA ARG A 28 7.29 -1.18 17.47
C ARG A 28 8.17 -2.14 18.25
N LEU A 29 8.53 -1.82 19.50
CA LEU A 29 9.30 -2.74 20.32
C LEU A 29 8.53 -4.04 20.59
N ALA A 30 7.20 -3.96 20.77
CA ALA A 30 6.34 -5.13 20.93
C ALA A 30 6.29 -6.02 19.68
N ASP A 31 6.20 -5.44 18.47
CA ASP A 31 6.24 -6.19 17.20
C ASP A 31 7.51 -7.05 17.07
N PHE A 32 8.65 -6.50 17.50
CA PHE A 32 9.96 -7.18 17.49
C PHE A 32 10.24 -8.02 18.73
N SER A 33 9.33 -8.05 19.71
CA SER A 33 9.54 -8.78 20.95
C SER A 33 9.18 -10.27 20.84
N ASN A 34 9.92 -11.07 21.61
CA ASN A 34 9.53 -12.44 21.94
C ASN A 34 8.43 -12.43 23.02
N ASP A 35 7.92 -13.59 23.42
CA ASP A 35 6.86 -13.68 24.44
C ASP A 35 7.31 -13.20 25.84
N GLU A 36 8.61 -13.03 26.06
CA GLU A 36 9.20 -12.46 27.28
C GLU A 36 9.38 -10.93 27.20
N GLY A 37 8.97 -10.29 26.09
CA GLY A 37 9.07 -8.84 25.91
C GLY A 37 10.47 -8.34 25.55
N ILE A 38 11.39 -9.21 25.13
CA ILE A 38 12.77 -8.87 24.77
C ILE A 38 12.88 -8.64 23.26
N CYS A 39 13.49 -7.51 22.87
CA CYS A 39 13.77 -7.17 21.47
C CYS A 39 15.11 -6.43 21.32
N TRP A 40 15.64 -6.33 20.10
CA TRP A 40 16.93 -5.65 19.82
C TRP A 40 16.96 -4.82 18.51
N PRO A 41 15.91 -4.05 18.16
CA PRO A 41 15.97 -3.17 17.01
C PRO A 41 16.99 -2.03 17.20
N SER A 42 17.60 -1.56 16.12
CA SER A 42 18.50 -0.41 16.19
C SER A 42 17.70 0.91 16.33
N VAL A 43 18.26 1.93 17.00
CA VAL A 43 17.64 3.27 17.06
C VAL A 43 17.34 3.83 15.66
N PRO A 44 18.24 3.73 14.66
CA PRO A 44 17.94 4.11 13.28
C PRO A 44 16.76 3.35 12.66
N THR A 45 16.59 2.05 13.00
CA THR A 45 15.46 1.24 12.53
C THR A 45 14.14 1.77 13.11
N ILE A 46 14.10 2.01 14.43
CA ILE A 46 12.92 2.54 15.12
C ILE A 46 12.56 3.91 14.53
N ALA A 47 13.54 4.81 14.41
CA ALA A 47 13.38 6.16 13.85
C ALA A 47 12.74 6.15 12.47
N ARG A 48 13.27 5.30 11.57
CA ARG A 48 12.76 5.15 10.19
C ARG A 48 11.32 4.64 10.16
N GLN A 49 10.99 3.66 11.01
CA GLN A 49 9.67 3.03 11.00
C GLN A 49 8.58 3.89 11.62
N ILE A 50 8.91 4.76 12.57
CA ILE A 50 7.95 5.66 13.21
C ILE A 50 7.95 7.07 12.61
N GLY A 51 8.86 7.37 11.67
CA GLY A 51 8.99 8.69 11.06
C GLY A 51 9.50 9.78 12.01
N ALA A 52 10.21 9.44 13.08
CA ALA A 52 10.77 10.40 14.04
C ALA A 52 12.30 10.46 13.94
N GLY A 53 12.88 11.62 14.24
CA GLY A 53 14.34 11.77 14.29
C GLY A 53 14.98 10.90 15.38
N GLU A 54 16.20 10.40 15.14
CA GLU A 54 16.89 9.53 16.11
C GLU A 54 17.08 10.17 17.49
N SER A 55 17.28 11.48 17.55
CA SER A 55 17.33 12.25 18.80
C SER A 55 16.02 12.17 19.58
N THR A 56 14.89 12.22 18.88
CA THR A 56 13.54 12.09 19.46
C THR A 56 13.33 10.67 19.98
N VAL A 57 13.74 9.66 19.21
CA VAL A 57 13.68 8.24 19.64
C VAL A 57 14.50 8.01 20.90
N ARG A 58 15.77 8.47 20.94
CA ARG A 58 16.62 8.34 22.14
C ARG A 58 16.01 9.04 23.35
N THR A 59 15.42 10.21 23.15
CA THR A 59 14.79 10.98 24.24
C THR A 59 13.54 10.29 24.76
N ALA A 60 12.69 9.77 23.87
CA ALA A 60 11.49 9.04 24.23
C ALA A 60 11.81 7.71 24.94
N ILE A 61 12.83 6.96 24.48
CA ILE A 61 13.31 5.74 25.15
C ILE A 61 13.76 6.05 26.58
N LYS A 62 14.58 7.10 26.79
CA LYS A 62 14.97 7.53 28.15
C LYS A 62 13.78 7.90 29.02
N GLY A 63 12.77 8.53 28.44
CA GLY A 63 11.52 8.85 29.13
C GLY A 63 10.75 7.60 29.55
N LEU A 64 10.68 6.60 28.66
CA LEU A 64 10.03 5.30 28.92
C LEU A 64 10.79 4.48 29.98
N GLU A 65 12.13 4.53 29.98
CA GLU A 65 12.97 3.93 31.02
C GLU A 65 12.73 4.58 32.37
N LYS A 66 12.74 5.92 32.43
CA LYS A 66 12.48 6.67 33.66
C LYS A 66 11.09 6.36 34.21
N ALA A 67 10.11 6.18 33.32
CA ALA A 67 8.75 5.81 33.69
C ALA A 67 8.60 4.30 33.92
N GLY A 68 9.66 3.48 33.79
CA GLY A 68 9.67 2.06 34.12
C GLY A 68 8.87 1.17 33.15
N TRP A 69 8.61 1.64 31.92
CA TRP A 69 7.89 0.87 30.90
C TRP A 69 8.79 -0.12 30.16
N LEU A 70 10.08 0.18 30.07
CA LEU A 70 11.08 -0.69 29.47
C LEU A 70 12.43 -0.50 30.19
N SER A 71 13.32 -1.48 30.04
CA SER A 71 14.75 -1.34 30.33
C SER A 71 15.55 -1.44 29.04
N SER A 72 16.67 -0.72 28.95
CA SER A 72 17.63 -0.92 27.85
C SER A 72 19.00 -1.34 28.37
N GLU A 73 19.61 -2.28 27.67
CA GLU A 73 20.96 -2.75 27.93
C GLU A 73 21.83 -2.53 26.69
N LYS A 74 22.99 -1.90 26.89
CA LYS A 74 23.96 -1.68 25.81
C LYS A 74 24.76 -2.95 25.59
N ARG A 75 24.60 -3.60 24.45
CA ARG A 75 25.54 -4.64 24.03
C ARG A 75 26.80 -3.98 23.48
N ARG A 76 27.97 -4.44 23.95
CA ARG A 76 29.27 -4.18 23.31
C ARG A 76 29.85 -5.50 22.82
N LYS A 77 30.21 -5.57 21.53
CA LYS A 77 31.03 -6.65 20.97
C LYS A 77 32.35 -6.05 20.51
N GLY A 78 33.35 -6.06 21.40
CA GLY A 78 34.63 -5.37 21.17
C GLY A 78 34.48 -3.85 21.03
N ASN A 79 35.16 -3.24 20.05
CA ASN A 79 35.12 -1.79 19.78
C ASN A 79 33.94 -1.33 18.90
N ARG A 80 33.00 -2.22 18.56
CA ARG A 80 31.80 -1.88 17.77
C ARG A 80 30.58 -1.87 18.69
N ASN A 81 29.85 -0.75 18.71
CA ASN A 81 28.55 -0.66 19.35
C ASN A 81 27.57 -1.58 18.58
N THR A 82 27.09 -2.63 19.23
CA THR A 82 25.98 -3.44 18.73
C THR A 82 24.64 -2.78 19.10
N SER A 83 23.52 -3.21 18.51
CA SER A 83 22.21 -2.69 18.90
C SER A 83 21.90 -2.98 20.37
N ASN A 84 21.22 -2.04 21.02
CA ASN A 84 20.76 -2.19 22.40
C ASN A 84 19.73 -3.33 22.48
N ILE A 85 19.69 -4.00 23.63
CA ILE A 85 18.56 -4.85 24.03
C ILE A 85 17.54 -3.93 24.68
N TYR A 86 16.28 -4.09 24.32
CA TYR A 86 15.18 -3.52 25.07
C TYR A 86 14.34 -4.65 25.65
N GLN A 87 13.99 -4.54 26.92
CA GLN A 87 13.09 -5.45 27.58
C GLN A 87 11.87 -4.67 28.06
N LEU A 88 10.71 -5.05 27.55
CA LEU A 88 9.43 -4.46 27.92
C LEU A 88 9.00 -4.94 29.30
N ASN A 89 8.45 -4.05 30.11
CA ASN A 89 7.87 -4.43 31.38
C ASN A 89 6.45 -4.97 31.15
N VAL A 90 6.37 -6.26 30.82
CA VAL A 90 5.12 -6.96 30.50
C VAL A 90 4.12 -6.89 31.66
N GLY A 91 4.60 -7.01 32.91
CA GLY A 91 3.75 -6.92 34.10
C GLY A 91 3.10 -5.55 34.25
N LYS A 92 3.86 -4.47 34.03
CA LYS A 92 3.33 -3.11 34.06
C LYS A 92 2.35 -2.82 32.92
N LEU A 93 2.65 -3.31 31.72
CA LEU A 93 1.77 -3.18 30.55
C LEU A 93 0.44 -3.92 30.77
N ALA A 94 0.48 -5.15 31.28
CA ALA A 94 -0.70 -5.93 31.58
C ALA A 94 -1.55 -5.28 32.69
N SER A 95 -0.93 -4.81 33.78
CA SER A 95 -1.64 -4.11 34.85
C SER A 95 -2.28 -2.81 34.37
N ALA A 96 -1.60 -2.04 33.51
CA ALA A 96 -2.15 -0.82 32.93
C ALA A 96 -3.31 -1.10 31.97
N ALA A 97 -3.23 -2.18 31.19
CA ALA A 97 -4.30 -2.60 30.29
C ALA A 97 -5.53 -3.11 31.08
N MET A 98 -5.32 -3.90 32.15
CA MET A 98 -6.41 -4.38 33.02
C MET A 98 -7.08 -3.23 33.79
N ALA A 99 -6.32 -2.24 34.23
CA ALA A 99 -6.86 -1.05 34.90
C ALA A 99 -7.67 -0.13 33.95
N ALA A 100 -7.51 -0.28 32.64
CA ALA A 100 -8.23 0.49 31.63
C ALA A 100 -9.60 -0.11 31.27
N ILE A 101 -9.92 -1.32 31.74
CA ILE A 101 -11.24 -1.94 31.55
C ILE A 101 -12.18 -1.38 32.63
N PRO A 102 -13.28 -0.69 32.27
CA PRO A 102 -14.29 -0.28 33.24
C PRO A 102 -14.91 -1.52 33.88
N GLN A 103 -14.72 -1.68 35.19
CA GLN A 103 -15.47 -2.64 35.97
C GLN A 103 -16.97 -2.31 35.86
N PRO A 104 -17.84 -3.24 35.43
CA PRO A 104 -19.27 -3.07 35.65
C PRO A 104 -19.54 -3.03 37.17
N PRO A 105 -20.55 -2.29 37.64
CA PRO A 105 -20.92 -2.32 39.05
C PRO A 105 -21.31 -3.74 39.42
N GLU A 106 -20.65 -4.30 40.44
CA GLU A 106 -21.02 -5.60 41.00
C GLU A 106 -22.51 -5.57 41.35
N SER A 107 -23.28 -6.46 40.74
CA SER A 107 -24.64 -6.77 41.17
C SER A 107 -24.70 -8.26 41.43
N ASP A 108 -25.08 -8.55 42.67
CA ASP A 108 -25.30 -9.86 43.24
C ASP A 108 -25.99 -10.82 42.28
N THR A 109 -25.42 -12.01 42.18
CA THR A 109 -26.07 -13.18 41.61
C THR A 109 -27.34 -13.51 42.39
N SER A 110 -28.52 -13.47 41.75
CA SER A 110 -29.61 -14.45 41.90
C SER A 110 -30.76 -14.18 40.92
N ASN A 111 -30.87 -15.07 39.93
CA ASN A 111 -32.00 -15.32 39.02
C ASN A 111 -33.25 -15.83 39.78
N PRO A 112 -34.40 -16.15 39.13
CA PRO A 112 -35.18 -15.40 38.13
C PRO A 112 -36.72 -15.51 38.39
N ASP A 113 -37.55 -14.57 37.93
CA ASP A 113 -38.92 -14.94 37.53
C ASP A 113 -39.61 -13.93 36.59
N ALA A 114 -40.52 -14.49 35.79
CA ALA A 114 -41.65 -13.86 35.10
C ALA A 114 -41.39 -12.99 33.84
N SER A 115 -41.42 -13.70 32.71
CA SER A 115 -42.38 -13.53 31.61
C SER A 115 -42.51 -12.20 30.85
N LYS A 116 -42.25 -12.36 29.54
CA LYS A 116 -43.00 -11.85 28.38
C LYS A 116 -42.82 -10.37 27.95
N SER A 117 -42.07 -10.27 26.85
CA SER A 117 -42.56 -9.87 25.52
C SER A 117 -42.19 -8.49 24.98
N VAL A 118 -41.84 -8.53 23.69
CA VAL A 118 -41.85 -7.47 22.66
C VAL A 118 -40.79 -6.37 22.76
N ALA A 119 -39.88 -6.36 21.79
CA ALA A 119 -39.39 -5.10 21.22
C ALA A 119 -38.99 -5.28 19.76
N SER A 120 -39.65 -4.50 18.90
CA SER A 120 -39.32 -4.28 17.50
C SER A 120 -38.20 -3.25 17.35
N LYS A 121 -37.38 -3.48 16.32
CA LYS A 121 -36.80 -2.53 15.35
C LYS A 121 -35.84 -1.40 15.79
N SER A 122 -34.72 -1.40 15.04
CA SER A 122 -34.00 -0.26 14.43
C SER A 122 -33.09 0.54 15.39
N VAL A 123 -31.92 1.07 15.03
CA VAL A 123 -31.35 1.57 13.76
C VAL A 123 -29.80 1.43 13.81
N ALA A 124 -29.22 1.31 12.61
CA ALA A 124 -27.88 1.67 12.10
C ALA A 124 -26.88 2.44 13.02
N SER A 125 -25.56 2.46 12.81
CA SER A 125 -24.77 2.44 11.57
C SER A 125 -23.30 2.18 11.91
N LYS A 126 -22.61 1.73 10.86
CA LYS A 126 -21.16 1.64 10.63
C LYS A 126 -20.37 2.89 11.09
N SER A 127 -19.14 2.66 11.53
CA SER A 127 -18.03 3.58 11.24
C SER A 127 -16.68 2.84 11.25
N VAL A 128 -15.95 3.03 10.16
CA VAL A 128 -14.57 2.63 9.86
C VAL A 128 -13.63 3.75 10.35
N PRO A 129 -12.33 3.47 10.62
CA PRO A 129 -11.33 4.44 10.21
C PRO A 129 -10.11 3.84 9.50
N SER A 130 -9.83 4.49 8.38
CA SER A 130 -8.67 4.59 7.51
C SER A 130 -7.28 4.35 8.10
N GLU A 131 -6.42 3.68 7.33
CA GLU A 131 -4.96 3.76 7.45
C GLU A 131 -4.32 4.30 6.17
N SER A 132 -3.45 5.27 6.36
CA SER A 132 -2.60 5.90 5.35
C SER A 132 -1.19 5.29 5.41
N SER A 133 -0.75 4.64 4.33
CA SER A 133 0.62 4.18 4.16
C SER A 133 1.23 4.76 2.87
N LYS A 134 2.35 5.48 3.01
CA LYS A 134 3.32 5.66 1.94
C LYS A 134 4.69 5.19 2.43
N ILE A 135 5.22 4.20 1.75
CA ILE A 135 6.62 3.75 1.85
C ILE A 135 7.29 4.14 0.53
N ASN A 136 8.41 4.85 0.64
CA ASN A 136 9.37 5.01 -0.44
C ASN A 136 10.55 4.04 -0.24
N ARG A 137 10.95 3.49 -1.39
CA ARG A 137 12.16 2.79 -1.81
C ARG A 137 13.48 3.41 -1.31
N PHE A 138 14.52 2.58 -1.11
CA PHE A 138 15.90 2.87 -1.57
C PHE A 138 16.82 1.62 -1.59
N ASP A 139 17.71 1.57 -2.60
CA ASP A 139 18.77 0.58 -2.88
C ASP A 139 20.00 0.67 -1.94
N PRO A 140 20.89 -0.35 -1.93
CA PRO A 140 22.31 -0.21 -1.55
C PRO A 140 23.34 -0.70 -2.61
N PRO A 141 24.65 -0.41 -2.42
CA PRO A 141 25.64 -0.27 -3.49
C PRO A 141 26.70 -1.40 -3.64
N GLU A 142 27.24 -1.47 -4.86
CA GLU A 142 28.65 -1.61 -5.32
C GLU A 142 29.66 -2.49 -4.54
N SER A 143 30.13 -3.57 -5.18
CA SER A 143 31.49 -4.10 -5.06
C SER A 143 31.82 -4.96 -6.29
N GLY A 144 32.98 -4.72 -6.91
CA GLY A 144 33.30 -5.12 -8.28
C GLY A 144 34.07 -6.42 -8.47
N GLY A 145 34.31 -6.74 -9.74
CA GLY A 145 35.19 -7.80 -10.22
C GLY A 145 34.71 -8.41 -11.54
N ASP A 146 35.12 -7.83 -12.67
CA ASP A 146 35.08 -8.44 -14.02
C ASP A 146 36.28 -9.42 -14.18
N PRO A 147 36.28 -10.43 -15.10
CA PRO A 147 35.98 -10.22 -16.51
C PRO A 147 35.16 -11.31 -17.26
N SER A 148 34.35 -10.84 -18.21
CA SER A 148 34.12 -11.35 -19.57
C SER A 148 34.48 -12.80 -19.92
N VAL A 149 33.48 -13.64 -20.24
CA VAL A 149 33.37 -14.40 -21.51
C VAL A 149 31.89 -14.64 -21.83
N THR A 150 31.46 -14.19 -23.00
CA THR A 150 30.17 -14.44 -23.64
C THR A 150 30.12 -15.85 -24.24
N SER A 151 29.09 -16.64 -23.93
CA SER A 151 28.60 -17.65 -24.87
C SER A 151 27.09 -17.85 -24.68
N ILE A 152 26.36 -17.48 -25.72
CA ILE A 152 24.94 -17.71 -25.93
C ILE A 152 24.79 -19.19 -26.33
N HIS A 153 23.93 -19.95 -25.66
CA HIS A 153 23.32 -21.11 -26.30
C HIS A 153 21.92 -21.40 -25.78
N ASP A 154 20.96 -21.26 -26.70
CA ASP A 154 19.62 -21.83 -26.67
C ASP A 154 19.64 -23.26 -27.29
N PRO A 155 18.54 -24.05 -27.15
CA PRO A 155 18.61 -25.42 -26.64
C PRO A 155 18.55 -26.51 -27.72
N LEU A 156 19.02 -27.71 -27.37
CA LEU A 156 18.63 -28.93 -28.05
C LEU A 156 18.42 -30.06 -27.05
N VAL A 157 17.18 -30.52 -27.04
CA VAL A 157 16.70 -31.77 -26.45
C VAL A 157 17.58 -32.92 -26.94
N ASN A 158 18.09 -33.75 -26.03
CA ASN A 158 18.13 -35.19 -26.28
C ASN A 158 18.32 -36.02 -25.01
N THR A 159 17.43 -37.00 -24.92
CA THR A 159 17.32 -38.12 -23.99
C THR A 159 18.55 -39.04 -23.94
N LEU A 160 18.78 -39.60 -22.74
CA LEU A 160 19.46 -40.87 -22.37
C LEU A 160 20.99 -40.90 -22.13
N SER A 161 21.31 -41.14 -20.85
CA SER A 161 22.39 -42.00 -20.29
C SER A 161 23.86 -41.55 -20.35
N SER A 162 24.48 -41.30 -19.19
CA SER A 162 25.36 -42.27 -18.50
C SER A 162 25.93 -41.70 -17.20
N GLN A 163 26.35 -42.61 -16.34
CA GLN A 163 26.67 -42.48 -14.92
C GLN A 163 27.97 -41.69 -14.59
N ASN A 164 27.87 -40.97 -13.48
CA ASN A 164 28.87 -40.74 -12.42
C ASN A 164 30.11 -39.88 -12.73
N SER A 165 30.09 -38.63 -12.25
CA SER A 165 30.97 -38.12 -11.17
C SER A 165 30.90 -36.59 -11.08
N ASP A 166 30.02 -36.07 -10.21
CA ASP A 166 30.07 -34.74 -9.52
C ASP A 166 28.69 -34.41 -8.87
N GLU A 167 28.09 -35.44 -8.26
CA GLU A 167 26.64 -35.53 -8.00
C GLU A 167 26.21 -34.89 -6.66
N LEU A 168 26.54 -33.61 -6.43
CA LEU A 168 25.99 -32.85 -5.28
C LEU A 168 25.69 -31.36 -5.59
N SER A 169 26.08 -30.83 -6.75
CA SER A 169 25.88 -29.39 -7.05
C SER A 169 24.54 -29.07 -7.72
N ASP A 170 23.95 -29.99 -8.50
CA ASP A 170 22.78 -29.68 -9.34
C ASP A 170 21.45 -30.23 -8.82
N GLN A 171 21.47 -31.05 -7.77
CA GLN A 171 20.24 -31.63 -7.20
C GLN A 171 19.18 -30.58 -6.82
N PRO A 172 19.52 -29.46 -6.14
CA PRO A 172 18.53 -28.44 -5.80
C PRO A 172 17.88 -27.79 -7.02
N LYS A 173 18.63 -27.68 -8.12
CA LYS A 173 18.13 -27.10 -9.39
C LYS A 173 17.18 -28.05 -10.09
N ILE A 174 17.54 -29.33 -10.18
CA ILE A 174 16.71 -30.37 -10.78
C ILE A 174 15.39 -30.48 -10.01
N ASP A 175 15.46 -30.56 -8.68
CA ASP A 175 14.27 -30.63 -7.82
C ASP A 175 13.36 -29.40 -7.99
N PHE A 176 13.95 -28.21 -8.16
CA PHE A 176 13.21 -26.98 -8.43
C PHE A 176 12.51 -27.01 -9.80
N LEU A 177 13.21 -27.38 -10.88
CA LEU A 177 12.64 -27.45 -12.22
C LEU A 177 11.57 -28.53 -12.35
N ASN A 178 11.69 -29.62 -11.59
CA ASN A 178 10.63 -30.63 -11.51
C ASN A 178 9.38 -30.12 -10.79
N ARG A 179 9.54 -29.20 -9.82
CA ARG A 179 8.41 -28.60 -9.09
C ARG A 179 7.73 -27.48 -9.88
N TYR A 180 8.51 -26.73 -10.66
CA TYR A 180 8.04 -25.59 -11.46
C TYR A 180 8.56 -25.70 -12.89
N PRO A 181 8.03 -26.64 -13.70
CA PRO A 181 8.51 -26.86 -15.07
C PRO A 181 8.29 -25.66 -15.99
N GLU A 182 7.32 -24.80 -15.67
CA GLU A 182 7.03 -23.55 -16.38
C GLU A 182 7.99 -22.40 -16.04
N ALA A 183 8.87 -22.55 -15.06
CA ALA A 183 9.79 -21.50 -14.62
C ALA A 183 10.86 -21.18 -15.68
N VAL A 184 10.66 -20.10 -16.44
CA VAL A 184 11.62 -19.62 -17.46
C VAL A 184 12.68 -18.71 -16.84
N ILE A 185 12.35 -18.01 -15.75
CA ILE A 185 13.28 -17.16 -15.02
C ILE A 185 13.20 -17.46 -13.52
N TYR A 186 14.35 -17.61 -12.86
CA TYR A 186 14.42 -17.91 -11.43
C TYR A 186 15.68 -17.35 -10.78
N SER A 187 15.64 -17.15 -9.47
CA SER A 187 16.76 -16.62 -8.69
C SER A 187 17.80 -17.72 -8.42
N PRO A 188 19.07 -17.36 -8.16
CA PRO A 188 20.12 -18.35 -7.89
C PRO A 188 19.85 -19.27 -6.69
N ASN A 189 19.02 -18.80 -5.75
CA ASN A 189 18.59 -19.57 -4.57
C ASN A 189 17.24 -20.29 -4.77
N TYR A 190 16.68 -20.27 -5.98
CA TYR A 190 15.44 -20.96 -6.37
C TYR A 190 14.18 -20.56 -5.57
N GLN A 191 14.22 -19.41 -4.89
CA GLN A 191 13.09 -18.92 -4.07
C GLN A 191 12.11 -18.06 -4.86
N LYS A 192 12.57 -17.42 -5.93
CA LYS A 192 11.76 -16.53 -6.77
C LYS A 192 11.83 -17.01 -8.20
N TRP A 193 10.69 -17.04 -8.86
CA TRP A 193 10.61 -17.48 -10.25
C TRP A 193 9.35 -16.95 -10.94
N GLY A 194 9.36 -16.96 -12.26
CA GLY A 194 8.19 -16.67 -13.08
C GLY A 194 8.18 -17.49 -14.38
N SER A 195 6.99 -17.69 -14.92
CA SER A 195 6.74 -18.32 -16.21
C SER A 195 7.10 -17.40 -17.39
N ALA A 196 7.00 -17.92 -18.61
CA ALA A 196 7.15 -17.13 -19.83
C ALA A 196 6.18 -15.94 -19.88
N ASP A 197 4.92 -16.15 -19.49
CA ASP A 197 3.89 -15.11 -19.51
C ASP A 197 4.11 -14.07 -18.40
N ASP A 198 4.60 -14.49 -17.22
CA ASP A 198 4.97 -13.59 -16.14
C ASP A 198 6.13 -12.67 -16.55
N LEU A 199 7.16 -13.24 -17.20
CA LEU A 199 8.29 -12.49 -17.71
C LEU A 199 7.86 -11.53 -18.82
N LYS A 200 6.97 -11.96 -19.72
CA LYS A 200 6.42 -11.11 -20.78
C LYS A 200 5.64 -9.92 -20.21
N CYS A 201 4.80 -10.16 -19.21
CA CYS A 201 4.07 -9.12 -18.50
C CYS A 201 5.05 -8.16 -17.79
N ALA A 202 6.04 -8.68 -17.06
CA ALA A 202 7.06 -7.88 -16.38
C ALA A 202 7.84 -6.96 -17.36
N ASN A 203 8.25 -7.49 -18.52
CA ASN A 203 8.88 -6.70 -19.58
C ASN A 203 7.96 -5.59 -20.10
N TRP A 204 6.69 -5.91 -20.33
CA TRP A 204 5.71 -4.92 -20.79
C TRP A 204 5.51 -3.78 -19.78
N LEU A 205 5.40 -4.11 -18.48
CA LEU A 205 5.30 -3.11 -17.41
C LEU A 205 6.53 -2.19 -17.35
N PHE A 206 7.73 -2.74 -17.59
CA PHE A 206 8.95 -1.96 -17.63
C PHE A 206 9.02 -1.06 -18.88
N GLY A 207 8.60 -1.57 -20.03
CA GLY A 207 8.48 -0.79 -21.27
C GLY A 207 7.60 0.44 -21.09
N LEU A 208 6.43 0.28 -20.48
CA LEU A 208 5.53 1.40 -20.18
C LEU A 208 6.15 2.41 -19.21
N LYS A 209 6.91 1.93 -18.21
CA LYS A 209 7.66 2.83 -17.32
C LYS A 209 8.72 3.62 -18.07
N CYS A 210 9.44 3.01 -19.01
CA CYS A 210 10.40 3.71 -19.87
C CYS A 210 9.72 4.79 -20.72
N GLU A 211 8.53 4.52 -21.26
CA GLU A 211 7.73 5.51 -21.99
C GLU A 211 7.39 6.72 -21.11
N VAL A 212 6.89 6.49 -19.88
CA VAL A 212 6.58 7.59 -18.94
C VAL A 212 7.82 8.43 -18.59
N PHE A 213 8.98 7.79 -18.40
CA PHE A 213 10.22 8.53 -18.14
C PHE A 213 10.63 9.39 -19.34
N LYS A 214 10.45 8.87 -20.56
CA LYS A 214 10.71 9.60 -21.80
C LYS A 214 9.77 10.80 -21.98
N GLU A 215 8.47 10.63 -21.71
CA GLU A 215 7.47 11.71 -21.75
C GLU A 215 7.80 12.84 -20.78
N LEU A 216 8.35 12.51 -19.60
CA LEU A 216 8.78 13.49 -18.61
C LEU A 216 10.15 14.11 -18.89
N GLY A 217 10.81 13.74 -20.01
CA GLY A 217 12.15 14.22 -20.36
C GLY A 217 13.24 13.74 -19.40
N LEU A 218 13.02 12.63 -18.68
CA LEU A 218 13.95 12.06 -17.72
C LEU A 218 14.86 11.02 -18.36
N LYS A 219 16.04 10.79 -17.76
CA LYS A 219 16.93 9.69 -18.15
C LYS A 219 16.21 8.36 -17.98
N ALA A 220 16.43 7.43 -18.92
CA ALA A 220 15.87 6.08 -18.88
C ALA A 220 16.11 5.43 -17.50
N PRO A 221 15.07 4.79 -16.93
CA PRO A 221 15.18 4.14 -15.63
C PRO A 221 16.16 2.97 -15.71
N LYS A 222 16.83 2.68 -14.58
CA LYS A 222 17.67 1.48 -14.46
C LYS A 222 16.82 0.23 -14.68
N GLU A 223 17.38 -0.74 -15.39
CA GLU A 223 16.75 -2.04 -15.59
C GLU A 223 16.44 -2.71 -14.24
N PRO A 224 15.21 -3.23 -14.08
CA PRO A 224 14.79 -3.89 -12.85
C PRO A 224 15.38 -5.29 -12.78
N ASN A 225 15.29 -5.89 -11.58
CA ASN A 225 15.46 -7.32 -11.45
C ASN A 225 14.21 -8.02 -12.03
N PHE A 226 14.31 -8.51 -13.27
CA PHE A 226 13.21 -9.18 -13.95
C PHE A 226 12.76 -10.46 -13.27
N THR A 227 13.65 -11.17 -12.57
CA THR A 227 13.29 -12.34 -11.75
C THR A 227 12.33 -11.95 -10.62
N GLU A 228 12.58 -10.83 -9.95
CA GLU A 228 11.67 -10.35 -8.90
C GLU A 228 10.34 -9.86 -9.49
N TRP A 229 10.39 -9.12 -10.59
CA TRP A 229 9.19 -8.61 -11.24
C TRP A 229 8.30 -9.73 -11.78
N ALA A 230 8.88 -10.71 -12.46
CA ALA A 230 8.14 -11.87 -12.94
C ALA A 230 7.56 -12.68 -11.78
N ASN A 231 8.31 -12.86 -10.69
CA ASN A 231 7.78 -13.50 -9.49
C ASN A 231 6.61 -12.73 -8.88
N ASP A 232 6.70 -11.40 -8.75
CA ASP A 232 5.60 -10.61 -8.20
C ASP A 232 4.35 -10.68 -9.11
N VAL A 233 4.53 -10.63 -10.44
CA VAL A 233 3.44 -10.82 -11.41
C VAL A 233 2.81 -12.20 -11.28
N ARG A 234 3.62 -13.26 -11.15
CA ARG A 234 3.13 -14.62 -10.92
C ARG A 234 2.28 -14.69 -9.67
N LEU A 235 2.74 -14.11 -8.57
CA LEU A 235 1.98 -14.09 -7.33
C LEU A 235 0.65 -13.30 -7.48
N MET A 236 0.63 -12.22 -8.26
CA MET A 236 -0.61 -11.51 -8.58
C MET A 236 -1.59 -12.36 -9.38
N ASN A 237 -1.09 -13.23 -10.26
CA ASN A 237 -1.93 -14.12 -11.06
C ASN A 237 -2.44 -15.32 -10.24
N GLU A 238 -1.51 -16.09 -9.67
CA GLU A 238 -1.82 -17.36 -9.01
C GLU A 238 -2.44 -17.20 -7.62
N ILE A 239 -2.02 -16.18 -6.86
CA ILE A 239 -2.47 -15.99 -5.48
C ILE A 239 -3.58 -14.94 -5.42
N ASP A 240 -3.40 -13.79 -6.07
CA ASP A 240 -4.37 -12.70 -5.98
C ASP A 240 -5.50 -12.83 -7.04
N GLY A 241 -5.37 -13.74 -8.00
CA GLY A 241 -6.39 -14.01 -9.00
C GLY A 241 -6.49 -12.94 -10.10
N HIS A 242 -5.43 -12.17 -10.33
CA HIS A 242 -5.38 -11.14 -11.37
C HIS A 242 -4.66 -11.64 -12.61
N SER A 243 -5.38 -11.79 -13.72
CA SER A 243 -4.76 -12.22 -14.97
C SER A 243 -3.68 -11.23 -15.44
N HIS A 244 -2.69 -11.69 -16.21
CA HIS A 244 -1.66 -10.82 -16.79
C HIS A 244 -2.26 -9.63 -17.56
N LYS A 245 -3.41 -9.85 -18.22
CA LYS A 245 -4.13 -8.82 -18.95
C LYS A 245 -4.66 -7.74 -18.01
N GLU A 246 -5.27 -8.12 -16.90
CA GLU A 246 -5.76 -7.17 -15.88
C GLU A 246 -4.60 -6.41 -15.24
N ILE A 247 -3.50 -7.09 -14.90
CA ILE A 247 -2.30 -6.47 -14.36
C ILE A 247 -1.77 -5.38 -15.31
N CYS A 248 -1.62 -5.72 -16.60
CA CYS A 248 -1.16 -4.76 -17.61
C CYS A 248 -2.12 -3.58 -17.78
N GLN A 249 -3.43 -3.84 -17.87
CA GLN A 249 -4.43 -2.79 -18.03
C GLN A 249 -4.46 -1.84 -16.83
N PHE A 250 -4.38 -2.40 -15.61
CA PHE A 250 -4.41 -1.62 -14.40
C PHE A 250 -3.17 -0.75 -14.25
N TYR A 251 -1.98 -1.31 -14.52
CA TYR A 251 -0.74 -0.54 -14.52
C TYR A 251 -0.73 0.57 -15.57
N LYS A 252 -1.31 0.33 -16.77
CA LYS A 252 -1.51 1.37 -17.79
C LYS A 252 -2.34 2.54 -17.29
N ARG A 253 -3.42 2.25 -16.57
CA ARG A 253 -4.30 3.29 -16.02
C ARG A 253 -3.57 4.11 -14.97
N ILE A 254 -2.82 3.44 -14.10
CA ILE A 254 -2.00 4.05 -13.05
C ILE A 254 -0.90 4.93 -13.63
N SER A 255 -0.25 4.50 -14.71
CA SER A 255 0.84 5.24 -15.35
C SER A 255 0.39 6.55 -16.01
N GLN A 256 -0.90 6.68 -16.32
CA GLN A 256 -1.52 7.90 -16.84
C GLN A 256 -1.91 8.91 -15.75
N ASP A 257 -1.92 8.48 -14.49
CA ASP A 257 -2.26 9.34 -13.36
C ASP A 257 -1.02 10.08 -12.83
N GLU A 258 -1.08 11.40 -12.70
CA GLU A 258 0.06 12.23 -12.28
C GLU A 258 0.57 11.93 -10.86
N PHE A 259 -0.32 11.47 -9.98
CA PHE A 259 0.01 11.14 -8.61
C PHE A 259 0.52 9.70 -8.49
N TRP A 260 -0.18 8.75 -9.10
CA TRP A 260 0.15 7.33 -8.96
C TRP A 260 1.30 6.87 -9.83
N LYS A 261 1.50 7.44 -11.02
CA LYS A 261 2.67 7.12 -11.87
C LYS A 261 4.00 7.40 -11.18
N LYS A 262 4.02 8.24 -10.14
CA LYS A 262 5.21 8.50 -9.31
C LYS A 262 5.35 7.50 -8.16
N ASN A 263 4.24 7.04 -7.57
CA ASN A 263 4.23 6.17 -6.39
C ASN A 263 4.29 4.67 -6.74
N VAL A 264 3.70 4.24 -7.85
CA VAL A 264 3.64 2.85 -8.31
C VAL A 264 4.57 2.68 -9.50
N GLN A 265 5.64 1.90 -9.31
CA GLN A 265 6.79 1.87 -10.23
C GLN A 265 7.33 0.47 -10.51
N CYS A 266 6.72 -0.55 -9.90
CA CYS A 266 7.06 -1.95 -10.06
C CYS A 266 5.87 -2.84 -9.61
N PRO A 267 5.83 -4.11 -10.05
CA PRO A 267 4.78 -5.05 -9.71
C PRO A 267 4.56 -5.23 -8.20
N LYS A 268 5.64 -5.28 -7.39
CA LYS A 268 5.54 -5.36 -5.92
C LYS A 268 4.65 -4.27 -5.30
N THR A 269 4.89 -3.02 -5.71
CA THR A 269 4.13 -1.87 -5.19
C THR A 269 2.71 -1.86 -5.76
N LEU A 270 2.55 -2.25 -7.03
CA LEU A 270 1.25 -2.41 -7.67
C LEU A 270 0.39 -3.42 -6.90
N ARG A 271 0.93 -4.60 -6.62
CA ARG A 271 0.29 -5.65 -5.83
C ARG A 271 -0.16 -5.16 -4.46
N SER A 272 0.77 -4.55 -3.71
CA SER A 272 0.50 -4.06 -2.36
C SER A 272 -0.56 -2.96 -2.31
N GLN A 273 -0.77 -2.22 -3.39
CA GLN A 273 -1.72 -1.11 -3.47
C GLN A 273 -2.95 -1.46 -4.31
N TRP A 274 -3.09 -2.71 -4.75
CA TRP A 274 -4.10 -3.09 -5.74
C TRP A 274 -5.53 -2.74 -5.30
N ASP A 275 -5.92 -3.12 -4.08
CA ASP A 275 -7.26 -2.88 -3.55
C ASP A 275 -7.53 -1.38 -3.33
N ASP A 276 -6.59 -0.66 -2.72
CA ASP A 276 -6.71 0.79 -2.48
C ASP A 276 -6.84 1.56 -3.79
N LEU A 277 -6.05 1.19 -4.80
CA LEU A 277 -6.12 1.77 -6.13
C LEU A 277 -7.42 1.41 -6.83
N THR A 278 -7.91 0.18 -6.67
CA THR A 278 -9.17 -0.27 -7.29
C THR A 278 -10.33 0.54 -6.74
N LEU A 279 -10.39 0.75 -5.42
CA LEU A 279 -11.42 1.57 -4.78
C LEU A 279 -11.37 3.03 -5.23
N ARG A 280 -10.18 3.62 -5.30
CA ARG A 280 -10.01 5.02 -5.70
C ARG A 280 -10.31 5.23 -7.18
N LEU A 281 -9.80 4.35 -8.04
CA LEU A 281 -10.01 4.42 -9.48
C LEU A 281 -11.45 4.04 -9.88
N ALA A 282 -12.18 3.26 -9.08
CA ALA A 282 -13.62 3.05 -9.28
C ALA A 282 -14.43 4.35 -9.08
N GLY A 283 -14.02 5.19 -8.13
CA GLY A 283 -14.62 6.52 -7.90
C GLY A 283 -14.25 7.58 -8.94
N GLU A 284 -13.17 7.36 -9.69
CA GLU A 284 -12.64 8.27 -10.71
C GLU A 284 -12.95 7.80 -12.15
N GLN A 285 -14.18 7.37 -12.42
CA GLN A 285 -14.62 7.35 -13.83
C GLN A 285 -14.60 8.81 -14.32
N LYS A 286 -13.49 9.23 -14.93
CA LYS A 286 -13.43 10.46 -15.72
C LYS A 286 -14.51 10.35 -16.78
N ILE A 287 -15.63 11.01 -16.54
CA ILE A 287 -16.69 11.14 -17.52
C ILE A 287 -16.03 11.78 -18.73
N LYS A 288 -16.01 11.07 -19.85
CA LYS A 288 -15.61 11.65 -21.12
C LYS A 288 -16.68 12.67 -21.47
N VAL A 289 -16.43 13.91 -21.08
CA VAL A 289 -17.25 15.06 -21.47
C VAL A 289 -17.01 15.32 -22.95
N ASP A 290 -18.06 15.21 -23.76
CA ASP A 290 -18.02 15.64 -25.15
C ASP A 290 -17.82 17.16 -25.20
N THR A 291 -16.71 17.60 -25.79
CA THR A 291 -16.36 19.02 -25.89
C THR A 291 -17.32 19.78 -26.80
N VAL A 292 -17.90 19.11 -27.79
CA VAL A 292 -18.86 19.70 -28.73
C VAL A 292 -20.17 19.96 -28.01
N GLU A 293 -20.70 18.95 -27.32
CA GLU A 293 -21.94 19.08 -26.53
C GLU A 293 -21.82 20.20 -25.49
N ARG A 294 -20.70 20.27 -24.77
CA ARG A 294 -20.43 21.32 -23.79
C ARG A 294 -20.49 22.73 -24.40
N ASP A 295 -19.83 22.94 -25.52
CA ASP A 295 -19.69 24.28 -26.12
C ASP A 295 -20.99 24.74 -26.82
N GLU A 296 -21.73 23.79 -27.41
CA GLU A 296 -23.10 24.02 -27.88
C GLU A 296 -24.04 24.37 -26.73
N ALA A 297 -23.96 23.63 -25.62
CA ALA A 297 -24.77 23.88 -24.44
C ALA A 297 -24.46 25.24 -23.81
N PHE A 298 -23.21 25.70 -23.79
CA PHE A 298 -22.89 27.07 -23.34
C PHE A 298 -23.66 28.12 -24.16
N THR A 299 -23.55 28.02 -25.48
CA THR A 299 -24.17 28.98 -26.40
C THR A 299 -25.68 29.01 -26.22
N ARG A 300 -26.28 27.83 -26.04
CA ARG A 300 -27.73 27.67 -25.94
C ARG A 300 -28.30 28.05 -24.56
N LEU A 301 -27.65 27.65 -23.47
CA LEU A 301 -28.12 27.84 -22.09
C LEU A 301 -27.72 29.18 -21.49
N ILE A 302 -26.52 29.67 -21.82
CA ILE A 302 -25.99 30.95 -21.30
C ILE A 302 -26.27 32.08 -22.29
N GLY A 303 -26.00 31.88 -23.58
CA GLY A 303 -26.23 32.88 -24.62
C GLY A 303 -27.72 33.07 -24.93
N SER A 304 -28.40 32.00 -25.32
CA SER A 304 -29.80 32.05 -25.78
C SER A 304 -30.85 31.76 -24.70
N ARG A 305 -30.44 31.44 -23.46
CA ARG A 305 -31.32 31.11 -22.32
C ARG A 305 -32.39 30.06 -22.63
N SER A 306 -32.06 29.08 -23.47
CA SER A 306 -32.96 27.96 -23.76
C SER A 306 -33.12 27.04 -22.54
N PRO A 307 -34.21 26.25 -22.47
CA PRO A 307 -34.40 25.26 -21.42
C PRO A 307 -33.34 24.13 -21.49
N ALA A 308 -33.01 23.56 -20.33
CA ALA A 308 -32.16 22.37 -20.24
C ALA A 308 -32.88 21.14 -20.83
N LYS A 309 -32.11 20.25 -21.46
CA LYS A 309 -32.58 19.03 -22.14
C LYS A 309 -32.23 17.76 -21.38
N ASN A 310 -31.09 17.77 -20.69
CA ASN A 310 -30.53 16.62 -19.99
C ASN A 310 -30.19 16.99 -18.55
N ARG A 311 -30.05 15.98 -17.68
CA ARG A 311 -29.73 16.17 -16.26
C ARG A 311 -28.42 16.96 -16.04
N ILE A 312 -27.41 16.71 -16.88
CA ILE A 312 -26.13 17.44 -16.84
C ILE A 312 -26.37 18.94 -17.07
N GLU A 313 -27.23 19.30 -18.02
CA GLU A 313 -27.52 20.71 -18.33
C GLU A 313 -28.28 21.41 -17.21
N GLU A 314 -29.22 20.72 -16.55
CA GLU A 314 -29.94 21.24 -15.39
C GLU A 314 -28.97 21.63 -14.28
N ILE A 315 -28.07 20.72 -13.93
CA ILE A 315 -27.04 20.94 -12.90
C ILE A 315 -26.06 22.04 -13.34
N ALA A 316 -25.65 22.03 -14.61
CA ALA A 316 -24.74 23.04 -15.15
C ALA A 316 -25.34 24.46 -15.10
N VAL A 317 -26.64 24.60 -15.37
CA VAL A 317 -27.36 25.88 -15.28
C VAL A 317 -27.39 26.38 -13.83
N GLU A 318 -27.65 25.50 -12.87
CA GLU A 318 -27.65 25.84 -11.45
C GLU A 318 -26.26 26.30 -10.98
N LEU A 319 -25.23 25.53 -11.31
CA LEU A 319 -23.84 25.84 -10.96
C LEU A 319 -23.33 27.13 -11.64
N ALA A 320 -23.71 27.36 -12.90
CA ALA A 320 -23.38 28.60 -13.60
C ALA A 320 -24.09 29.83 -13.01
N GLY A 321 -25.30 29.65 -12.48
CA GLY A 321 -26.00 30.67 -11.69
C GLY A 321 -25.24 31.05 -10.43
N LYS A 322 -24.81 30.05 -9.65
CA LYS A 322 -24.01 30.24 -8.42
C LYS A 322 -22.66 30.89 -8.69
N SER A 323 -22.02 30.50 -9.79
CA SER A 323 -20.67 30.95 -10.17
C SER A 323 -20.68 32.28 -10.94
N GLY A 324 -21.85 32.85 -11.22
CA GLY A 324 -21.98 34.13 -11.91
C GLY A 324 -21.55 34.11 -13.39
N VAL A 325 -21.42 32.93 -14.00
CA VAL A 325 -20.94 32.75 -15.39
C VAL A 325 -21.75 33.58 -16.38
N ARG A 326 -23.06 33.72 -16.13
CA ARG A 326 -23.99 34.51 -16.95
C ARG A 326 -23.70 36.01 -16.99
N ARG A 327 -22.93 36.53 -16.03
CA ARG A 327 -22.56 37.96 -15.96
C ARG A 327 -21.15 38.20 -16.52
N MET A 328 -20.44 37.14 -16.89
CA MET A 328 -19.09 37.23 -17.45
C MET A 328 -19.15 37.53 -18.95
N THR A 329 -18.06 38.07 -19.49
CA THR A 329 -17.87 38.20 -20.93
C THR A 329 -17.77 36.81 -21.59
N ASP A 330 -18.16 36.68 -22.86
CA ASP A 330 -18.26 35.37 -23.54
C ASP A 330 -17.00 34.50 -23.38
N PHE A 331 -15.82 35.08 -23.61
CA PHE A 331 -14.55 34.39 -23.46
C PHE A 331 -14.28 33.87 -22.03
N VAL A 332 -14.51 34.71 -21.02
CA VAL A 332 -14.31 34.33 -19.61
C VAL A 332 -15.38 33.34 -19.16
N GLY A 333 -16.61 33.53 -19.62
CA GLY A 333 -17.74 32.64 -19.37
C GLY A 333 -17.50 31.25 -19.94
N ARG A 334 -17.02 31.13 -21.18
CA ARG A 334 -16.64 29.84 -21.79
C ARG A 334 -15.55 29.14 -21.00
N LYS A 335 -14.53 29.88 -20.56
CA LYS A 335 -13.44 29.30 -19.75
C LYS A 335 -13.96 28.79 -18.39
N ALA A 336 -14.83 29.55 -17.73
CA ALA A 336 -15.45 29.13 -16.47
C ALA A 336 -16.42 27.94 -16.67
N TRP A 337 -17.10 27.91 -17.81
CA TRP A 337 -18.05 26.85 -18.17
C TRP A 337 -17.41 25.47 -18.28
N ILE A 338 -16.14 25.38 -18.68
CA ILE A 338 -15.40 24.11 -18.70
C ILE A 338 -15.43 23.42 -17.33
N GLY A 339 -15.14 24.18 -16.27
CA GLY A 339 -15.14 23.67 -14.91
C GLY A 339 -16.55 23.36 -14.41
N VAL A 340 -17.52 24.24 -14.71
CA VAL A 340 -18.93 24.05 -14.33
C VAL A 340 -19.52 22.80 -14.96
N TRP A 341 -19.26 22.58 -16.26
CA TRP A 341 -19.78 21.43 -16.98
C TRP A 341 -19.18 20.11 -16.51
N GLN A 342 -17.88 20.10 -16.19
CA GLN A 342 -17.23 18.93 -15.60
C GLN A 342 -17.88 18.55 -14.26
N GLN A 343 -18.11 19.54 -13.38
CA GLN A 343 -18.77 19.31 -12.09
C GLN A 343 -20.22 18.83 -12.27
N ALA A 344 -20.94 19.39 -13.24
CA ALA A 344 -22.31 18.98 -13.54
C ALA A 344 -22.39 17.54 -14.05
N ALA A 345 -21.47 17.13 -14.92
CA ALA A 345 -21.36 15.76 -15.39
C ALA A 345 -21.08 14.80 -14.23
N GLU A 346 -20.13 15.14 -13.35
CA GLU A 346 -19.78 14.32 -12.18
C GLU A 346 -20.94 14.15 -11.20
N LEU A 347 -21.70 15.21 -10.95
CA LEU A 347 -22.89 15.14 -10.09
C LEU A 347 -23.99 14.29 -10.72
N ALA A 348 -24.24 14.46 -12.03
CA ALA A 348 -25.23 13.64 -12.74
C ALA A 348 -24.86 12.14 -12.71
N ALA A 349 -23.59 11.79 -12.87
CA ALA A 349 -23.15 10.41 -12.79
C ALA A 349 -23.32 9.83 -11.37
N LYS A 350 -23.02 10.63 -10.33
CA LYS A 350 -23.22 10.22 -8.93
C LYS A 350 -24.68 9.93 -8.61
N GLU A 351 -25.61 10.73 -9.13
CA GLU A 351 -27.06 10.51 -8.96
C GLU A 351 -27.56 9.22 -9.63
N VAL A 352 -26.95 8.78 -10.74
CA VAL A 352 -27.31 7.53 -11.42
C VAL A 352 -26.80 6.29 -10.67
N THR A 353 -25.69 6.44 -9.94
CA THR A 353 -25.07 5.34 -9.18
C THR A 353 -25.58 5.19 -7.74
N ALA A 354 -26.36 6.15 -7.25
CA ALA A 354 -26.97 6.16 -5.92
C ALA A 354 -28.41 5.64 -5.97
#